data_AF-A0A657AYM2-F1
#
_entry.id   AF-A0A657AYM2-F1
#
_cell.length_a   1.000
_cell.length_b   1.000
_cell.length_c   1.000
_cell.angle_alpha   90.00
_cell.angle_beta   90.00
_cell.angle_gamma   90.00
#
_symmetry.space_group_name_H-M   'P 1'
#
loop_
_entity.id
_entity.type
_entity.pdbx_description
1 polymer ?
#
loop_
_entity_poly.entity_id
_entity_poly.type
_entity_poly.pdbx_seq_one_letter_code
_entity_poly.pdbx_strand_id
1 'polypeptide(L)'
;DLYTKYLASTQLEYAIPVPVMPHFNFTLLHNTGAAFSFLANEGGWQRWFFIVLALGVSIALVRWVYTLKNDRWLAIALCLVLGGALGNLYDRIMLGYVVDFLHFYWNDYHFPAFNIADSAISVGAA
;
A
#
# COMPACT_ATOMS: atom_id res chain seq x y z
N ASP A 1 9.26 1.58 2.93
CA ASP A 1 8.16 1.99 2.05
C ASP A 1 8.44 3.33 1.34
N LEU A 2 8.44 4.47 2.02
CA LEU A 2 8.63 5.78 1.36
C LEU A 2 9.88 5.88 0.49
N TYR A 3 11.03 5.38 0.97
CA TYR A 3 12.27 5.36 0.19
C TYR A 3 12.17 4.53 -1.10
N THR A 4 11.54 3.35 -1.03
CA THR A 4 11.37 2.49 -2.20
C THR A 4 10.40 3.09 -3.22
N LYS A 5 9.35 3.79 -2.76
CA LYS A 5 8.43 4.53 -3.61
C LYS A 5 9.09 5.75 -4.27
N TYR A 6 9.95 6.45 -3.55
CA TYR A 6 10.78 7.52 -4.11
C TYR A 6 11.70 7.01 -5.22
N LEU A 7 12.40 5.89 -4.99
CA LEU A 7 13.22 5.26 -6.04
C LEU A 7 12.38 4.84 -7.25
N ALA A 8 11.24 4.19 -7.04
CA ALA A 8 10.34 3.81 -8.13
C ALA A 8 9.89 5.04 -8.94
N SER A 9 9.48 6.12 -8.27
CA SER A 9 9.00 7.35 -8.90
C SER A 9 10.08 8.13 -9.65
N THR A 10 11.36 7.90 -9.34
CA THR A 10 12.49 8.62 -9.96
C THR A 10 13.21 7.81 -11.03
N GLN A 11 13.14 6.48 -10.96
CA GLN A 11 13.90 5.59 -11.84
C GLN A 11 13.03 4.85 -12.86
N LEU A 12 11.71 4.77 -12.65
CA LEU A 12 10.81 4.05 -13.54
C LEU A 12 9.95 5.04 -14.33
N GLU A 13 9.68 4.68 -15.58
CA GLU A 13 8.69 5.38 -16.40
C GLU A 13 7.29 4.83 -16.10
N TYR A 14 6.30 5.72 -16.08
CA TYR A 14 4.93 5.37 -15.72
C TYR A 14 4.34 4.32 -16.66
N ALA A 15 3.77 3.25 -16.07
CA ALA A 15 3.13 2.13 -16.78
C ALA A 15 4.03 1.38 -17.78
N ILE A 16 5.35 1.57 -17.76
CA ILE A 16 6.31 0.81 -18.56
C ILE A 16 6.94 -0.28 -17.68
N PRO A 17 6.71 -1.57 -17.96
CA PRO A 17 7.32 -2.65 -17.20
C PRO A 17 8.82 -2.74 -17.44
N VAL A 18 9.59 -2.85 -16.36
CA VAL A 18 11.02 -3.18 -16.36
C VAL A 18 11.16 -4.63 -15.85
N PRO A 19 11.47 -5.59 -16.73
CA PRO A 19 11.60 -7.00 -16.34
C PRO A 19 12.79 -7.23 -15.42
N VAL A 20 12.56 -7.95 -14.32
CA VAL A 20 13.62 -8.31 -13.36
C VAL A 20 13.93 -9.80 -13.42
N MET A 21 12.89 -10.64 -13.43
CA MET A 21 12.97 -12.09 -13.55
C MET A 21 11.68 -12.64 -14.15
N PRO A 22 11.61 -13.92 -14.57
CA PRO A 22 10.36 -14.51 -15.03
C PRO A 22 9.23 -14.27 -14.01
N HIS A 23 8.07 -13.82 -14.48
CA HIS A 23 6.87 -13.56 -13.67
C HIS A 23 6.94 -12.33 -12.74
N PHE A 24 8.00 -11.51 -12.81
CA PHE A 24 8.14 -10.30 -11.99
C PHE A 24 8.78 -9.13 -12.74
N ASN A 25 8.09 -8.00 -12.70
CA ASN A 25 8.53 -6.72 -13.22
C ASN A 25 8.51 -5.68 -12.11
N PHE A 26 9.37 -4.66 -12.24
CA PHE A 26 9.06 -3.36 -11.67
C PHE A 26 8.14 -2.60 -12.64
N THR A 27 7.03 -2.05 -12.16
CA THR A 27 6.11 -1.28 -13.01
C THR A 27 5.46 -0.17 -12.20
N LEU A 28 5.84 1.08 -12.46
CA LEU A 28 5.31 2.23 -11.74
C LEU A 28 3.83 2.47 -12.08
N LEU A 29 2.96 2.32 -11.09
CA LEU A 29 1.52 2.57 -11.19
C LEU A 29 1.06 3.48 -10.04
N HIS A 30 0.03 4.28 -10.33
CA HIS A 30 -0.56 5.21 -9.37
C HIS A 30 -1.97 4.75 -9.02
N ASN A 31 -2.13 4.24 -7.80
CA ASN A 31 -3.37 3.67 -7.33
C ASN A 31 -4.21 4.72 -6.60
N THR A 32 -5.24 5.20 -7.29
CA THR A 32 -6.24 6.15 -6.76
C THR A 32 -7.39 5.46 -6.02
N GLY A 33 -7.38 4.13 -5.92
CA GLY A 33 -8.51 3.34 -5.43
C GLY A 33 -9.53 3.00 -6.52
N ALA A 34 -9.08 2.90 -7.78
CA ALA A 34 -9.94 2.62 -8.94
C ALA A 34 -10.77 1.33 -8.80
N ALA A 35 -10.30 0.37 -8.02
CA ALA A 35 -11.06 -0.84 -7.68
C ALA A 35 -12.40 -0.56 -6.98
N PHE A 36 -12.59 0.62 -6.39
CA PHE A 36 -13.85 1.09 -5.79
C PHE A 36 -14.58 2.14 -6.64
N SER A 37 -14.05 2.50 -7.81
CA SER A 37 -14.65 3.49 -8.71
C SER A 37 -15.91 3.00 -9.41
N PHE A 38 -16.26 1.70 -9.31
CA PHE A 38 -17.54 1.18 -9.79
C PHE A 38 -18.76 1.74 -9.03
N LEU A 39 -18.55 2.42 -7.89
CA LEU A 39 -19.60 2.99 -7.04
C LEU A 39 -19.87 4.49 -7.24
N ALA A 40 -19.12 5.23 -8.07
CA ALA A 40 -19.38 6.68 -8.20
C ALA A 40 -19.00 7.28 -9.55
N ASN A 41 -19.98 7.97 -10.15
CA ASN A 41 -19.83 8.86 -11.32
C ASN A 41 -19.01 10.13 -11.01
N GLU A 42 -18.60 10.36 -9.76
CA GLU A 42 -17.77 11.49 -9.36
C GLU A 42 -16.48 10.98 -8.68
N GLY A 43 -15.35 11.16 -9.36
CA GLY A 43 -14.05 10.68 -8.88
C GLY A 43 -13.51 11.53 -7.73
N GLY A 44 -12.85 10.90 -6.74
CA GLY A 44 -12.01 11.58 -5.76
C GLY A 44 -12.42 11.40 -4.29
N TRP A 45 -13.65 10.93 -4.01
CA TRP A 45 -14.08 10.62 -2.64
C TRP A 45 -13.26 9.48 -2.01
N GLN A 46 -12.77 8.54 -2.85
CA GLN A 46 -11.99 7.39 -2.43
C GLN A 46 -10.75 7.83 -1.64
N ARG A 47 -10.09 8.91 -2.09
CA ARG A 47 -8.93 9.49 -1.39
C ARG A 47 -9.28 9.83 0.05
N TRP A 48 -10.34 10.59 0.27
CA TRP A 48 -10.77 11.03 1.60
C TRP A 48 -11.25 9.86 2.46
N PHE A 49 -12.01 8.93 1.87
CA PHE A 49 -12.45 7.72 2.55
C PHE A 49 -11.25 6.90 3.07
N PHE A 50 -10.25 6.63 2.22
CA PHE A 50 -9.07 5.87 2.62
C PHE A 50 -8.19 6.63 3.62
N ILE A 51 -8.11 7.96 3.55
CA ILE A 51 -7.41 8.77 4.55
C ILE A 51 -8.07 8.61 5.93
N VAL A 52 -9.39 8.79 6.01
CA VAL A 52 -10.14 8.66 7.27
C VAL A 52 -10.05 7.24 7.81
N LEU A 53 -10.21 6.22 6.95
CA LEU A 53 -10.10 4.82 7.33
C LEU A 53 -8.70 4.49 7.88
N ALA A 54 -7.65 4.87 7.16
CA ALA A 54 -6.27 4.59 7.58
C ALA A 54 -5.91 5.31 8.89
N LEU A 55 -6.38 6.55 9.10
CA LEU A 55 -6.22 7.26 10.37
C LEU A 55 -6.96 6.53 11.51
N GLY A 56 -8.22 6.16 11.31
CA GLY A 56 -9.02 5.45 12.31
C GLY A 56 -8.40 4.12 12.72
N VAL A 57 -7.99 3.31 11.72
CA VAL A 57 -7.30 2.03 11.95
C VAL A 57 -5.97 2.26 12.66
N SER A 58 -5.17 3.24 12.25
CA SER A 58 -3.89 3.54 12.89
C SER A 58 -4.03 3.91 14.36
N ILE A 59 -5.02 4.75 14.70
CA ILE A 59 -5.32 5.11 16.11
C ILE A 59 -5.72 3.86 16.91
N ALA A 60 -6.58 3.00 16.35
CA ALA A 60 -7.00 1.76 16.99
C ALA A 60 -5.82 0.81 17.24
N LEU A 61 -4.94 0.63 16.24
CA LEU A 61 -3.74 -0.21 16.35
C LEU A 61 -2.76 0.32 17.39
N VAL A 62 -2.49 1.63 17.38
CA VAL A 62 -1.63 2.26 18.39
C VAL A 62 -2.18 2.00 19.80
N ARG A 63 -3.49 2.22 20.01
CA ARG A 63 -4.13 1.94 21.31
C ARG A 63 -3.98 0.46 21.68
N TRP A 64 -4.17 -0.46 20.73
CA TRP A 64 -4.05 -1.88 20.99
C TRP A 64 -2.64 -2.27 21.42
N VAL A 65 -1.61 -1.81 20.69
CA VAL A 65 -0.20 -2.02 21.04
C VAL A 65 0.11 -1.51 22.44
N TYR A 66 -0.38 -0.33 22.84
CA TYR A 66 -0.18 0.21 24.19
C TYR A 66 -0.85 -0.61 25.30
N THR A 67 -1.94 -1.32 24.99
CA THR A 67 -2.64 -2.17 25.97
C THR A 67 -2.10 -3.59 26.03
N LEU A 68 -1.19 -3.96 25.12
CA LEU A 68 -0.71 -5.32 24.97
C LEU A 68 0.20 -5.71 26.14
N LYS A 69 -0.09 -6.86 26.77
CA LYS A 69 0.73 -7.41 27.84
C LYS A 69 1.50 -8.62 27.33
N ASN A 70 2.82 -8.46 27.21
CA ASN A 70 3.81 -9.53 27.04
C ASN A 70 3.66 -10.45 25.81
N ASP A 71 2.97 -10.00 24.76
CA ASP A 71 2.92 -10.72 23.48
C ASP A 71 3.73 -9.99 22.39
N ARG A 72 5.00 -10.40 22.25
CA ARG A 72 5.95 -9.74 21.32
C ARG A 72 5.60 -10.00 19.86
N TRP A 73 5.07 -11.18 19.54
CA TRP A 73 4.75 -11.55 18.16
C TRP A 73 3.54 -10.76 17.66
N LEU A 74 2.50 -10.65 18.49
CA LEU A 74 1.36 -9.81 18.17
C LEU A 74 1.77 -8.33 18.08
N ALA A 75 2.65 -7.84 18.96
CA ALA A 75 3.17 -6.47 18.84
C ALA A 75 3.89 -6.23 17.50
N ILE A 76 4.71 -7.18 17.03
CA ILE A 76 5.38 -7.08 15.72
C ILE A 76 4.35 -7.06 14.59
N ALA A 77 3.38 -7.96 14.61
CA ALA A 77 2.30 -8.03 13.62
C ALA A 77 1.52 -6.71 13.52
N LEU A 78 1.10 -6.14 14.66
CA LEU A 78 0.40 -4.86 14.73
C LEU A 78 1.27 -3.71 14.21
N CYS A 79 2.56 -3.71 14.52
CA CYS A 79 3.51 -2.69 14.03
C CYS A 79 3.74 -2.80 12.52
N LEU A 80 3.72 -3.99 11.93
CA LEU A 80 3.80 -4.18 10.47
C LEU A 80 2.56 -3.58 9.77
N VAL A 81 1.36 -3.91 10.27
CA VAL A 81 0.11 -3.36 9.74
C VAL A 81 0.07 -1.84 9.90
N LEU A 82 0.42 -1.32 11.08
CA LEU A 82 0.46 0.12 11.36
C LEU A 82 1.47 0.83 10.44
N GLY A 83 2.68 0.29 10.28
CA GLY A 83 3.71 0.87 9.43
C GLY A 83 3.28 0.94 7.96
N GLY A 84 2.66 -0.13 7.44
CA GLY A 84 2.13 -0.14 6.09
C GLY A 84 0.94 0.82 5.91
N ALA A 85 0.01 0.86 6.87
CA ALA A 85 -1.12 1.78 6.84
C ALA A 85 -0.67 3.25 6.80
N LEU A 86 0.33 3.61 7.61
CA LEU A 86 0.89 4.96 7.63
C LEU A 86 1.67 5.30 6.35
N GLY A 87 2.39 4.35 5.75
CA GLY A 87 3.09 4.55 4.47
C GLY A 87 2.13 4.87 3.33
N ASN A 88 1.06 4.09 3.21
CA ASN A 88 0.01 4.30 2.21
C ASN A 88 -0.89 5.51 2.50
N LEU A 89 -1.04 5.92 3.76
CA LEU A 89 -1.70 7.16 4.15
C LEU A 89 -0.90 8.38 3.72
N TYR A 90 0.42 8.36 3.91
CA TYR A 90 1.32 9.45 3.52
C TYR A 90 1.17 9.78 2.03
N ASP A 91 1.24 8.78 1.15
CA ASP A 91 1.07 9.00 -0.30
C ASP A 91 -0.29 9.61 -0.64
N ARG A 92 -1.37 9.13 -0.01
CA ARG A 92 -2.72 9.67 -0.25
C ARG A 92 -2.85 11.13 0.17
N ILE A 93 -2.18 11.53 1.24
CA ILE A 93 -2.18 12.93 1.68
C ILE A 93 -1.34 13.79 0.73
N MET A 94 -0.13 13.34 0.38
CA MET A 94 0.84 14.17 -0.35
C MET A 94 0.65 14.14 -1.87
N LEU A 95 0.34 12.98 -2.44
CA LEU A 95 0.27 12.71 -3.88
C LEU A 95 -1.17 12.56 -4.38
N GLY A 96 -2.09 12.12 -3.51
CA GLY A 96 -3.48 11.85 -3.86
C GLY A 96 -3.75 10.45 -4.42
N TYR A 97 -2.71 9.63 -4.54
CA TYR A 97 -2.72 8.22 -4.93
C TYR A 97 -1.64 7.47 -4.15
N VAL A 98 -1.59 6.15 -4.25
CA VAL A 98 -0.50 5.32 -3.73
C VAL A 98 0.45 4.93 -4.86
N VAL A 99 1.75 4.94 -4.59
CA VAL A 99 2.78 4.49 -5.54
C VAL A 99 2.95 2.98 -5.43
N ASP A 100 2.57 2.25 -6.48
CA ASP A 100 2.73 0.81 -6.60
C ASP A 100 3.80 0.49 -7.64
N PHE A 101 4.61 -0.54 -7.39
CA PHE A 101 5.75 -0.85 -8.27
C PHE A 101 6.16 -2.32 -8.32
N LEU A 102 5.72 -3.16 -7.39
CA LEU A 102 5.93 -4.60 -7.42
C LEU A 102 4.84 -5.24 -8.26
N HIS A 103 5.20 -5.79 -9.43
CA HIS A 103 4.23 -6.30 -10.39
C HIS A 103 4.55 -7.76 -10.75
N PHE A 104 3.69 -8.67 -10.26
CA PHE A 104 3.77 -10.10 -10.54
C PHE A 104 2.72 -10.52 -11.56
N TYR A 105 3.09 -11.44 -12.45
CA TYR A 105 2.21 -11.92 -13.53
C TYR A 105 2.48 -13.37 -13.88
N TRP A 106 1.47 -14.07 -14.41
CA TRP A 106 1.57 -15.41 -14.96
C TRP A 106 0.79 -15.50 -16.28
N ASN A 107 1.50 -15.65 -17.40
CA ASN A 107 0.94 -15.47 -18.74
C ASN A 107 0.19 -14.12 -18.83
N ASP A 108 -1.07 -14.12 -19.24
CA ASP A 108 -1.92 -12.92 -19.35
C ASP A 108 -2.57 -12.50 -18.01
N TYR A 109 -2.34 -13.26 -16.93
CA TYR A 109 -2.89 -12.93 -15.61
C TYR A 109 -1.93 -12.04 -14.83
N HIS A 110 -2.40 -10.86 -14.46
CA HIS A 110 -1.63 -9.88 -13.69
C HIS A 110 -2.20 -9.78 -12.28
N PHE A 111 -1.37 -10.02 -11.26
CA PHE A 111 -1.74 -9.67 -9.90
C PHE A 111 -1.68 -8.14 -9.76
N PRO A 112 -2.64 -7.50 -9.06
CA PRO A 112 -2.60 -6.06 -8.85
C PRO A 112 -1.24 -5.63 -8.29
N ALA A 113 -0.60 -4.65 -8.93
CA ALA A 113 0.68 -4.17 -8.44
C ALA A 113 0.53 -3.63 -7.01
N PHE A 114 1.57 -3.81 -6.21
CA PHE A 114 1.58 -3.43 -4.81
C PHE A 114 2.94 -2.86 -4.41
N ASN A 115 3.09 -2.51 -3.14
CA ASN A 115 4.32 -1.94 -2.60
C ASN A 115 4.75 -2.58 -1.27
N ILE A 116 5.78 -2.02 -0.65
CA ILE A 116 6.33 -2.53 0.61
C ILE A 116 5.36 -2.31 1.78
N ALA A 117 4.59 -1.22 1.78
CA ALA A 117 3.51 -1.03 2.76
C ALA A 117 2.43 -2.11 2.65
N ASP A 118 2.00 -2.49 1.45
CA ASP A 118 1.00 -3.58 1.26
C ASP A 118 1.56 -4.94 1.69
N SER A 119 2.85 -5.17 1.44
CA SER A 119 3.54 -6.38 1.91
C SER A 119 3.56 -6.44 3.44
N ALA A 120 3.86 -5.33 4.11
CA ALA A 120 3.85 -5.25 5.57
C ALA A 120 2.45 -5.46 6.16
N ILE A 121 1.42 -4.87 5.54
CA ILE A 121 0.01 -5.10 5.92
C ILE A 121 -0.34 -6.58 5.79
N SER A 122 -0.02 -7.18 4.64
CA SER A 122 -0.37 -8.59 4.36
C SER A 122 0.33 -9.56 5.30
N VAL A 123 1.63 -9.36 5.56
CA VAL A 123 2.40 -10.20 6.49
C VAL A 123 1.96 -10.01 7.93
N GLY A 124 1.65 -8.78 8.36
CA GLY A 124 1.18 -8.51 9.71
C GLY A 124 -0.25 -8.98 9.98
N ALA A 125 -1.06 -9.18 8.94
CA ALA A 125 -2.44 -9.65 9.05
C ALA A 125 -2.60 -11.18 8.98
N ALA A 126 -1.58 -11.90 8.49
CA ALA A 126 -1.58 -13.35 8.34
C ALA A 126 -1.28 -14.07 9.67
#